data_AF-A0A852G0L3-F1
#
_entry.id   AF-A0A852G0L3-F1
#
_cell.length_a   1.000
_cell.length_b   1.000
_cell.length_c   1.000
_cell.angle_alpha   90.00
_cell.angle_beta   90.00
_cell.angle_gamma   90.00
#
_symmetry.space_group_name_H-M   'P 1'
#
loop_
_entity.id
_entity.type
_entity.pdbx_description
1 polymer ?
#
loop_
_entity_poly.entity_id
_entity_poly.type
_entity_poly.pdbx_seq_one_letter_code
_entity_poly.pdbx_strand_id
1 'polypeptide(L)'
;FACRGAACYRLPGPRGPLCVFRNQLPRRNDTYSEEPPPEEPPPDPPSSPPSRLRDGAALCRVCGCLGPRVCGRCRRAAYCGPEHQALDWRRGHRRSCGQHAAGGDSADAIPEHNEFLFPEYEILIEPEEPEFPADSSIDPEDEQGAVDTSKDTKEQEELRATGSAAFQSLDEETLEAMAKHETKEDKIFQIFKERVAAEPEQIIRYCRGGEGPIWVSGENIPEEKDIPDCSCGAKRIFEFQIMPQLLNHLQVDSLGESIDWGTLVVYTCADNCGEGNEYPEEFIWKQDFSAGS
;
A
#
# COMPACT_ATOMS: atom_id res chain seq x y z
N PHE A 1 -0.56 -10.10 -7.67
CA PHE A 1 -0.27 -9.76 -9.08
C PHE A 1 -0.86 -8.40 -9.36
N ALA A 2 -0.08 -7.47 -9.90
CA ALA A 2 -0.55 -6.14 -10.26
C ALA A 2 -0.15 -5.85 -11.72
N CYS A 3 -1.08 -5.34 -12.50
CA CYS A 3 -0.78 -4.80 -13.83
C CYS A 3 -0.19 -3.40 -13.68
N ARG A 4 0.68 -2.96 -14.58
CA ARG A 4 1.13 -1.55 -14.63
C ARG A 4 0.21 -0.63 -15.41
N GLY A 5 -0.69 -1.18 -16.21
CA GLY A 5 -1.60 -0.38 -17.02
C GLY A 5 -2.67 0.28 -16.16
N ALA A 6 -2.74 1.60 -16.15
CA ALA A 6 -3.75 2.36 -15.41
C ALA A 6 -5.20 1.99 -15.80
N ALA A 7 -5.43 1.60 -17.05
CA ALA A 7 -6.71 1.10 -17.51
C ALA A 7 -7.23 -0.11 -16.70
N CYS A 8 -6.33 -0.92 -16.13
CA CYS A 8 -6.71 -2.03 -15.27
C CYS A 8 -7.29 -1.59 -13.94
N TYR A 9 -7.09 -0.33 -13.51
CA TYR A 9 -7.51 0.22 -12.21
C TYR A 9 -8.78 1.06 -12.25
N ARG A 10 -9.37 1.21 -13.44
CA ARG A 10 -10.58 2.02 -13.67
C ARG A 10 -11.89 1.27 -13.53
N LEU A 11 -11.87 0.04 -13.03
CA LEU A 11 -13.11 -0.72 -12.84
C LEU A 11 -14.01 0.01 -11.83
N PRO A 12 -15.29 0.23 -12.16
CA PRO A 12 -16.20 0.92 -11.27
C PRO A 12 -16.52 0.06 -10.04
N GLY A 13 -16.76 0.74 -8.91
CA GLY A 13 -17.18 0.12 -7.67
C GLY A 13 -16.12 0.20 -6.57
N PRO A 14 -16.52 -0.03 -5.31
CA PRO A 14 -15.70 0.26 -4.14
C PRO A 14 -14.49 -0.66 -3.98
N ARG A 15 -14.46 -1.82 -4.64
CA ARG A 15 -13.28 -2.70 -4.66
C ARG A 15 -12.31 -2.35 -5.79
N GLY A 16 -12.78 -1.62 -6.80
CA GLY A 16 -12.10 -1.52 -8.08
C GLY A 16 -11.74 -2.91 -8.65
N PRO A 17 -10.53 -3.11 -9.18
CA PRO A 17 -10.03 -4.40 -9.68
C PRO A 17 -9.30 -5.22 -8.61
N LEU A 18 -9.35 -4.80 -7.35
CA LEU A 18 -8.52 -5.36 -6.31
C LEU A 18 -9.20 -6.59 -5.70
N CYS A 19 -8.40 -7.62 -5.48
CA CYS A 19 -8.80 -8.83 -4.78
C CYS A 19 -7.82 -9.06 -3.63
N VAL A 20 -8.34 -9.43 -2.47
CA VAL A 20 -7.54 -9.81 -1.30
C VAL A 20 -7.86 -11.24 -0.95
N PHE A 21 -6.83 -12.02 -0.73
CA PHE A 21 -6.94 -13.40 -0.29
C PHE A 21 -6.10 -13.56 0.95
N ARG A 22 -6.71 -14.06 2.04
CA ARG A 22 -5.97 -14.38 3.26
C ARG A 22 -5.38 -15.77 3.13
N ASN A 23 -4.13 -15.93 3.55
CA ASN A 23 -3.52 -17.23 3.79
C ASN A 23 -3.17 -17.28 5.27
N GLN A 24 -3.86 -18.13 6.01
CA GLN A 24 -3.64 -18.28 7.44
C GLN A 24 -3.23 -19.71 7.75
N LEU A 25 -1.97 -19.87 8.14
CA LEU A 25 -1.46 -21.14 8.64
C LEU A 25 -1.41 -21.12 10.17
N PRO A 26 -1.77 -22.23 10.84
CA PRO A 26 -1.54 -22.36 12.27
C PRO A 26 -0.04 -22.24 12.57
N ARG A 27 0.31 -21.76 13.77
CA ARG A 27 1.71 -21.60 14.21
C ARG A 27 2.54 -22.86 13.99
N ARG A 28 1.96 -24.03 14.29
CA ARG A 28 2.48 -25.33 13.87
C ARG A 28 1.85 -25.72 12.55
N ASN A 29 2.65 -25.79 11.49
CA ASN A 29 2.23 -26.25 10.17
C ASN A 29 3.38 -27.00 9.48
N ASP A 30 3.09 -27.65 8.36
CA ASP A 30 4.05 -28.47 7.62
C ASP A 30 4.99 -27.65 6.71
N THR A 31 4.76 -26.34 6.60
CA THR A 31 5.42 -25.45 5.64
C THR A 31 6.55 -24.65 6.28
N TYR A 32 6.34 -24.14 7.49
CA TYR A 32 7.23 -23.23 8.21
C TYR A 32 7.60 -23.76 9.59
N SER A 33 8.77 -23.37 10.09
CA SER A 33 9.19 -23.63 11.46
C SER A 33 8.25 -22.94 12.46
N GLU A 34 8.06 -23.56 13.62
CA GLU A 34 7.29 -22.98 14.74
C GLU A 34 8.01 -21.77 15.39
N GLU A 35 9.34 -21.73 15.27
CA GLU A 35 10.18 -20.63 15.72
C GLU A 35 10.57 -19.74 14.53
N PRO A 36 10.55 -18.40 14.71
CA PRO A 36 10.95 -17.48 13.67
C PRO A 36 12.42 -17.68 13.28
N PRO A 37 12.79 -17.40 12.01
CA PRO A 37 14.19 -17.40 11.63
C PRO A 37 14.96 -16.32 12.42
N PRO A 38 16.28 -16.50 12.64
CA PRO A 38 17.13 -15.45 13.20
C PRO A 38 17.08 -14.19 12.34
N GLU A 39 17.17 -13.02 12.96
CA GLU A 39 17.24 -11.72 12.26
C GLU A 39 18.52 -11.58 11.45
N GLU A 40 19.62 -12.16 11.93
CA GLU A 40 20.88 -12.18 11.19
C GLU A 40 20.86 -13.27 10.11
N PRO A 41 21.15 -12.93 8.83
CA PRO A 41 21.18 -13.90 7.77
C PRO A 41 22.28 -14.94 8.02
N PRO A 42 22.06 -16.22 7.66
CA PRO A 42 23.10 -17.23 7.73
C PRO A 42 24.31 -16.80 6.89
N PRO A 43 25.54 -17.20 7.26
CA PRO A 43 26.77 -16.76 6.61
C PRO A 43 26.84 -17.10 5.11
N ASP A 44 26.10 -18.11 4.66
CA ASP A 44 25.97 -18.52 3.26
C ASP A 44 24.48 -18.55 2.85
N PRO A 45 23.85 -17.42 2.51
CA PRO A 45 22.48 -17.42 2.02
C PRO A 45 22.43 -18.13 0.65
N PRO A 46 21.35 -18.86 0.33
CA PRO A 46 21.19 -19.47 -0.99
C PRO A 46 21.25 -18.38 -2.06
N SER A 47 22.15 -18.58 -3.04
CA SER A 47 22.56 -17.56 -4.00
C SER A 47 21.50 -17.14 -5.01
N SER A 48 20.34 -17.81 -5.05
CA SER A 48 19.22 -17.45 -5.91
C SER A 48 17.94 -18.21 -5.55
N PRO A 49 16.76 -17.64 -5.86
CA PRO A 49 15.49 -18.36 -5.74
C PRO A 49 15.52 -19.65 -6.58
N PRO A 50 14.94 -20.75 -6.09
CA PRO A 50 15.01 -22.01 -6.79
C PRO A 50 14.20 -21.95 -8.10
N SER A 51 14.78 -22.42 -9.20
CA SER A 51 14.09 -22.52 -10.50
C SER A 51 13.02 -23.62 -10.54
N ARG A 52 13.00 -24.48 -9.52
CA ARG A 52 12.04 -25.58 -9.32
C ARG A 52 11.67 -25.69 -7.86
N LEU A 53 10.40 -25.95 -7.61
CA LEU A 53 9.90 -26.29 -6.27
C LEU A 53 10.37 -27.70 -5.87
N ARG A 54 10.27 -28.01 -4.57
CA ARG A 54 10.67 -29.32 -4.02
C ARG A 54 9.90 -30.50 -4.62
N ASP A 55 8.68 -30.26 -5.07
CA ASP A 55 7.81 -31.22 -5.76
C ASP A 55 8.19 -31.44 -7.25
N GLY A 56 9.20 -30.70 -7.75
CA GLY A 56 9.69 -30.77 -9.12
C GLY A 56 9.00 -29.80 -10.11
N ALA A 57 7.97 -29.06 -9.66
CA ALA A 57 7.29 -28.08 -10.48
C ALA A 57 8.27 -26.97 -10.92
N ALA A 58 8.34 -26.72 -12.23
CA ALA A 58 9.20 -25.68 -12.77
C ALA A 58 8.57 -24.30 -12.58
N LEU A 59 9.39 -23.31 -12.22
CA LEU A 59 8.95 -21.93 -12.10
C LEU A 59 9.32 -21.13 -13.37
N CYS A 60 8.48 -20.17 -13.69
CA CYS A 60 8.70 -19.25 -14.78
C CYS A 60 9.92 -18.41 -14.47
N ARG A 61 10.94 -18.48 -15.33
CA ARG A 61 12.19 -17.73 -15.20
C ARG A 61 12.01 -16.20 -15.15
N VAL A 62 10.87 -15.69 -15.62
CA VAL A 62 10.55 -14.26 -15.61
C VAL A 62 9.78 -13.90 -14.33
N CYS A 63 8.67 -14.56 -14.02
CA CYS A 63 7.75 -14.07 -12.97
C CYS A 63 7.64 -14.99 -11.74
N GLY A 64 8.40 -16.09 -11.67
CA GLY A 64 8.33 -17.04 -10.56
C GLY A 64 7.05 -17.88 -10.46
N CYS A 65 6.03 -17.61 -11.28
CA CYS A 65 4.79 -18.42 -11.33
C CYS A 65 5.04 -19.83 -11.88
N LEU A 66 4.04 -20.71 -11.83
CA LEU A 66 4.13 -22.03 -12.46
C LEU A 66 4.53 -21.91 -13.95
N GLY A 67 5.58 -22.62 -14.33
CA GLY A 67 6.15 -22.64 -15.68
C GLY A 67 5.92 -23.98 -16.39
N PRO A 68 4.71 -24.28 -16.89
CA PRO A 68 4.41 -25.56 -17.52
C PRO A 68 5.14 -25.75 -18.86
N ARG A 69 5.66 -24.68 -19.48
CA ARG A 69 6.32 -24.73 -20.78
C ARG A 69 7.82 -24.59 -20.63
N VAL A 70 8.57 -25.51 -21.21
CA VAL A 70 10.04 -25.43 -21.26
C VAL A 70 10.53 -24.92 -22.61
N CYS A 71 11.67 -24.23 -22.61
CA CYS A 71 12.35 -23.83 -23.84
C CYS A 71 12.64 -25.05 -24.71
N GLY A 72 12.13 -25.07 -25.94
CA GLY A 72 12.31 -26.22 -26.85
C GLY A 72 13.77 -26.52 -27.21
N ARG A 73 14.67 -25.52 -27.10
CA ARG A 73 16.09 -25.66 -27.44
C ARG A 73 16.93 -26.18 -26.27
N CYS A 74 16.84 -25.58 -25.09
CA CYS A 74 17.67 -25.97 -23.94
C CYS A 74 16.97 -26.89 -22.94
N ARG A 75 15.63 -26.91 -22.92
CA ARG A 75 14.78 -27.59 -21.92
C ARG A 75 15.05 -27.26 -20.45
N ARG A 76 15.88 -26.24 -20.17
CA ARG A 76 16.23 -25.79 -18.82
C ARG A 76 15.35 -24.65 -18.33
N ALA A 77 15.16 -23.63 -19.17
CA ALA A 77 14.30 -22.51 -18.83
C ALA A 77 12.81 -22.89 -18.98
N ALA A 78 12.01 -22.51 -17.98
CA ALA A 78 10.57 -22.71 -17.96
C ALA A 78 9.82 -21.37 -17.93
N TYR A 79 8.61 -21.35 -18.48
CA TYR A 79 7.79 -20.16 -18.67
C TYR A 79 6.32 -20.44 -18.43
N CYS A 80 5.60 -19.48 -17.84
CA CYS A 80 4.15 -19.55 -17.68
C CYS A 80 3.41 -19.46 -19.04
N GLY A 81 4.01 -18.79 -20.02
CA GLY A 81 3.43 -18.58 -21.34
C GLY A 81 4.45 -18.14 -22.40
N PRO A 82 4.00 -18.05 -23.67
CA PRO A 82 4.86 -17.68 -24.79
C PRO A 82 5.35 -16.22 -24.70
N GLU A 83 4.59 -15.34 -24.04
CA GLU A 83 4.95 -13.94 -23.86
C GLU A 83 6.21 -13.78 -23.00
N HIS A 84 6.26 -14.45 -21.84
CA HIS A 84 7.45 -14.44 -20.96
C HIS A 84 8.64 -15.15 -21.62
N GLN A 85 8.41 -16.20 -22.40
CA GLN A 85 9.48 -16.82 -23.19
C GLN A 85 10.07 -15.83 -24.20
N ALA A 86 9.23 -15.10 -24.94
CA ALA A 86 9.68 -14.12 -25.93
C ALA A 86 10.40 -12.93 -25.27
N LEU A 87 9.94 -12.49 -24.10
CA LEU A 87 10.57 -11.43 -23.31
C LEU A 87 11.98 -11.83 -22.87
N ASP A 88 12.12 -12.98 -22.20
CA ASP A 88 13.41 -13.51 -21.74
C ASP A 88 14.37 -13.78 -22.92
N TRP A 89 13.84 -14.30 -24.03
CA TRP A 89 14.62 -14.52 -25.26
C TRP A 89 15.28 -13.23 -25.77
N ARG A 90 14.54 -12.11 -25.81
CA ARG A 90 15.07 -10.81 -26.22
C ARG A 90 16.11 -10.26 -25.24
N ARG A 91 15.91 -10.47 -23.93
CA ARG A 91 16.72 -9.86 -22.86
C ARG A 91 18.05 -10.57 -22.60
N GLY A 92 18.14 -11.86 -22.86
CA GLY A 92 19.42 -12.54 -22.67
C GLY A 92 19.43 -14.02 -22.99
N HIS A 93 18.29 -14.70 -22.82
CA HIS A 93 18.26 -16.15 -22.97
C HIS A 93 18.72 -16.60 -24.36
N ARG A 94 18.49 -15.84 -25.44
CA ARG A 94 18.99 -16.21 -26.78
C ARG A 94 20.51 -16.40 -26.85
N ARG A 95 21.27 -15.69 -26.00
CA ARG A 95 22.74 -15.73 -25.94
C ARG A 95 23.18 -16.95 -25.14
N SER A 96 22.61 -17.19 -23.96
CA SER A 96 22.99 -18.30 -23.07
C SER A 96 22.30 -19.64 -23.38
N CYS A 97 21.27 -19.66 -24.22
CA CYS A 97 20.47 -20.84 -24.52
C CYS A 97 21.31 -21.95 -25.17
N GLY A 98 21.57 -23.02 -24.40
CA GLY A 98 22.31 -24.20 -24.85
C GLY A 98 23.82 -24.12 -24.66
N GLN A 99 24.34 -23.10 -23.98
CA GLN A 99 25.78 -22.90 -23.77
C GLN A 99 26.38 -23.72 -22.61
N HIS A 100 25.62 -24.59 -21.94
CA HIS A 100 26.08 -25.29 -20.74
C HIS A 100 26.05 -26.82 -20.89
N ALA A 101 27.23 -27.41 -21.00
CA ALA A 101 27.48 -28.86 -20.92
C ALA A 101 28.15 -29.30 -19.60
N ALA A 102 28.41 -28.39 -18.65
CA ALA A 102 29.04 -28.72 -17.37
C ALA A 102 28.48 -27.83 -16.25
N GLY A 103 28.20 -28.42 -15.09
CA GLY A 103 27.38 -27.85 -14.01
C GLY A 103 28.03 -26.66 -13.29
N GLY A 104 27.77 -25.45 -13.79
CA GLY A 104 28.03 -24.21 -13.08
C GLY A 104 26.71 -23.54 -12.72
N ASP A 105 26.49 -23.28 -11.43
CA ASP A 105 25.28 -22.69 -10.85
C ASP A 105 24.97 -21.26 -11.34
N SER A 106 25.95 -20.58 -11.92
CA SER A 106 25.83 -19.19 -12.42
C SER A 106 24.85 -19.02 -13.60
N ALA A 107 24.47 -20.09 -14.30
CA ALA A 107 23.63 -20.03 -15.50
C ALA A 107 22.13 -19.86 -15.22
N ASP A 108 21.70 -20.19 -13.99
CA ASP A 108 20.30 -20.11 -13.58
C ASP A 108 19.99 -18.78 -12.87
N ALA A 109 20.98 -17.91 -12.67
CA ALA A 109 20.83 -16.57 -12.12
C ALA A 109 19.66 -15.85 -12.82
N ILE A 110 18.62 -15.55 -12.04
CA ILE A 110 17.49 -14.72 -12.48
C ILE A 110 18.08 -13.34 -12.79
N PRO A 111 17.66 -12.67 -13.88
CA PRO A 111 18.16 -11.32 -14.17
C PRO A 111 17.97 -10.43 -12.93
N GLU A 112 19.07 -9.90 -12.38
CA GLU A 112 19.10 -9.06 -11.17
C GLU A 112 18.17 -7.84 -11.29
N HIS A 113 17.89 -7.42 -12.52
CA HIS A 113 16.92 -6.38 -12.83
C HIS A 113 15.87 -6.92 -13.79
N ASN A 114 14.81 -7.47 -13.24
CA ASN A 114 13.64 -7.78 -14.03
C ASN A 114 12.72 -6.57 -14.10
N GLU A 115 12.87 -5.70 -15.11
CA GLU A 115 11.94 -4.57 -15.34
C GLU A 115 10.46 -5.02 -15.50
N PHE A 116 10.20 -6.32 -15.67
CA PHE A 116 8.85 -6.86 -15.66
C PHE A 116 8.25 -6.96 -14.25
N LEU A 117 9.06 -7.21 -13.22
CA LEU A 117 8.62 -7.25 -11.82
C LEU A 117 8.72 -5.85 -11.22
N PHE A 118 7.92 -5.59 -10.19
CA PHE A 118 8.08 -4.35 -9.41
C PHE A 118 9.41 -4.38 -8.66
N PRO A 119 9.98 -3.21 -8.32
CA PRO A 119 11.08 -3.18 -7.37
C PRO A 119 10.67 -3.86 -6.06
N GLU A 120 11.60 -4.59 -5.46
CA GLU A 120 11.40 -5.32 -4.21
C GLU A 120 12.05 -4.54 -3.07
N TYR A 121 11.33 -4.38 -1.97
CA TYR A 121 11.78 -3.70 -0.77
C TYR A 121 11.50 -4.57 0.44
N GLU A 122 12.34 -4.45 1.46
CA GLU A 122 12.05 -4.97 2.78
C GLU A 122 11.06 -4.05 3.49
N ILE A 123 10.08 -4.64 4.17
CA ILE A 123 9.13 -3.89 5.00
C ILE A 123 9.64 -3.96 6.44
N LEU A 124 10.03 -2.80 6.98
CA LEU A 124 10.34 -2.66 8.39
C LEU A 124 9.05 -2.47 9.18
N ILE A 125 8.88 -3.23 10.25
CA ILE A 125 7.68 -3.19 11.09
C ILE A 125 8.06 -2.53 12.41
N GLU A 126 7.46 -1.36 12.65
CA GLU A 126 7.66 -0.60 13.88
C GLU A 126 6.29 -0.29 14.51
N PRO A 127 6.19 -0.25 15.85
CA PRO A 127 4.96 0.14 16.52
C PRO A 127 4.67 1.63 16.26
N GLU A 128 3.39 1.95 16.04
CA GLU A 128 2.93 3.35 15.97
C GLU A 128 3.08 3.99 17.36
N GLU A 129 3.99 4.96 17.50
CA GLU A 129 4.13 5.71 18.76
C GLU A 129 2.97 6.69 18.89
N PRO A 130 2.18 6.65 19.98
CA PRO A 130 1.13 7.64 20.18
C PRO A 130 1.77 9.01 20.42
N GLU A 131 1.35 10.01 19.64
CA GLU A 131 1.87 11.39 19.73
C GLU A 131 1.67 12.03 21.11
N PHE A 132 0.80 11.45 21.96
CA PHE A 132 0.64 11.85 23.36
C PHE A 132 0.41 10.61 24.25
N PRO A 133 1.18 10.42 25.35
CA PRO A 133 0.81 9.46 26.37
C PRO A 133 -0.58 9.84 26.92
N ALA A 134 -1.45 8.83 27.07
CA ALA A 134 -2.83 8.96 27.51
C ALA A 134 -2.96 9.43 28.99
N ASP A 135 -2.50 10.65 29.27
CA ASP A 135 -2.70 11.37 30.54
C ASP A 135 -2.98 12.85 30.26
N SER A 136 -4.09 13.10 29.55
CA SER A 136 -4.80 14.37 29.61
C SER A 136 -6.28 14.07 29.65
N SER A 137 -6.76 13.68 30.83
CA SER A 137 -8.16 13.83 31.20
C SER A 137 -8.50 15.33 31.16
N ILE A 138 -8.86 15.82 29.98
CA ILE A 138 -9.56 17.11 29.83
C ILE A 138 -11.01 16.81 30.16
N ASP A 139 -11.37 17.10 31.40
CA ASP A 139 -12.75 17.09 31.90
C ASP A 139 -13.55 18.17 31.15
N PRO A 140 -14.74 17.89 30.56
CA PRO A 140 -15.40 18.82 29.64
C PRO A 140 -16.16 19.97 30.33
N GLU A 141 -15.92 20.27 31.61
CA GLU A 141 -16.78 21.17 32.39
C GLU A 141 -16.20 22.54 32.76
N ASP A 142 -14.93 22.85 32.46
CA ASP A 142 -14.37 24.21 32.66
C ASP A 142 -14.03 24.85 31.31
N GLU A 143 -14.65 25.99 31.02
CA GLU A 143 -14.98 26.44 29.65
C GLU A 143 -15.98 27.63 29.61
N GLN A 144 -16.50 28.05 30.77
CA GLN A 144 -17.46 29.16 30.84
C GLN A 144 -17.06 30.17 31.93
N GLY A 145 -16.26 31.15 31.51
CA GLY A 145 -16.31 32.49 32.06
C GLY A 145 -15.05 32.97 32.79
N ALA A 146 -14.29 33.84 32.14
CA ALA A 146 -13.95 35.15 32.70
C ALA A 146 -13.28 36.03 31.64
N VAL A 147 -13.90 37.19 31.43
CA VAL A 147 -13.46 38.28 30.57
C VAL A 147 -12.46 39.16 31.33
N ASP A 148 -11.52 39.76 30.59
CA ASP A 148 -10.82 41.03 30.84
C ASP A 148 -9.69 41.10 31.88
N THR A 149 -8.46 41.41 31.43
CA THR A 149 -7.87 42.75 31.59
C THR A 149 -6.47 42.88 30.95
N SER A 150 -6.37 43.91 30.10
CA SER A 150 -5.21 44.65 29.55
C SER A 150 -3.81 44.55 30.22
N LYS A 151 -2.73 44.46 29.43
CA LYS A 151 -1.79 45.58 29.09
C LYS A 151 -0.50 45.16 28.37
N ASP A 152 -0.15 45.97 27.35
CA ASP A 152 1.19 46.34 26.82
C ASP A 152 2.16 45.21 26.36
N THR A 153 2.75 45.22 25.16
CA THR A 153 3.62 46.28 24.63
C THR A 153 3.91 46.12 23.11
N LYS A 154 3.83 47.25 22.40
CA LYS A 154 4.40 47.71 21.10
C LYS A 154 5.49 46.86 20.42
N GLU A 155 5.47 46.75 19.08
CA GLU A 155 6.32 47.48 18.10
C GLU A 155 6.37 46.78 16.71
N GLN A 156 5.85 47.44 15.66
CA GLN A 156 6.56 47.81 14.42
C GLN A 156 5.59 47.95 13.23
N GLU A 157 5.59 49.15 12.67
CA GLU A 157 4.81 49.59 11.52
C GLU A 157 5.76 50.00 10.39
N GLU A 158 5.23 49.93 9.17
CA GLU A 158 5.66 50.57 7.90
C GLU A 158 6.68 49.85 7.00
N LEU A 159 6.23 49.54 5.77
CA LEU A 159 6.77 50.08 4.52
C LEU A 159 5.70 50.04 3.39
N ARG A 160 5.58 51.18 2.69
CA ARG A 160 4.52 51.55 1.73
C ARG A 160 4.75 51.04 0.29
N ALA A 161 3.65 50.98 -0.47
CA ALA A 161 3.36 51.78 -1.69
C ALA A 161 3.00 51.05 -3.01
N THR A 162 1.73 51.25 -3.41
CA THR A 162 1.19 51.62 -4.74
C THR A 162 1.22 50.63 -5.92
N GLY A 163 0.00 50.27 -6.38
CA GLY A 163 -0.30 49.82 -7.74
C GLY A 163 -1.81 49.65 -7.96
N SER A 164 -2.43 50.49 -8.80
CA SER A 164 -3.87 50.52 -9.09
C SER A 164 -4.27 49.51 -10.17
N ALA A 165 -5.38 48.78 -9.98
CA ALA A 165 -6.58 48.77 -10.86
C ALA A 165 -7.34 47.42 -10.87
N ALA A 166 -8.57 47.47 -10.36
CA ALA A 166 -9.74 46.70 -10.83
C ALA A 166 -9.66 45.16 -10.89
N PHE A 167 -9.75 44.52 -9.73
CA PHE A 167 -10.56 43.31 -9.56
C PHE A 167 -11.44 43.55 -8.34
N GLN A 168 -12.71 43.16 -8.40
CA GLN A 168 -13.67 43.37 -7.30
C GLN A 168 -13.08 42.77 -6.03
N SER A 169 -12.69 43.62 -5.09
CA SER A 169 -12.20 43.21 -3.78
C SER A 169 -13.37 42.61 -3.03
N LEU A 170 -13.52 41.29 -3.12
CA LEU A 170 -14.03 40.53 -1.99
C LEU A 170 -13.18 40.97 -0.79
N ASP A 171 -13.84 41.38 0.29
CA ASP A 171 -13.14 41.81 1.48
C ASP A 171 -12.21 40.68 1.96
N GLU A 172 -10.99 41.05 2.40
CA GLU A 172 -10.02 40.12 3.00
C GLU A 172 -10.69 39.26 4.08
N GLU A 173 -11.67 39.83 4.77
CA GLU A 173 -12.48 39.18 5.79
C GLU A 173 -13.43 38.11 5.23
N THR A 174 -14.04 38.27 4.05
CA THR A 174 -14.78 37.19 3.36
C THR A 174 -13.85 36.19 2.72
N LEU A 175 -12.70 36.57 2.19
CA LEU A 175 -11.70 35.62 1.68
C LEU A 175 -11.13 34.75 2.83
N GLU A 176 -10.84 35.35 3.97
CA GLU A 176 -10.46 34.64 5.20
C GLU A 176 -11.61 33.84 5.78
N ALA A 177 -12.85 34.33 5.78
CA ALA A 177 -13.99 33.57 6.27
C ALA A 177 -14.31 32.38 5.36
N MET A 178 -14.14 32.53 4.04
CA MET A 178 -14.24 31.44 3.07
C MET A 178 -13.07 30.45 3.22
N ALA A 179 -11.87 30.92 3.60
CA ALA A 179 -10.73 30.07 3.93
C ALA A 179 -10.84 29.41 5.32
N LYS A 180 -11.58 30.00 6.25
CA LYS A 180 -11.86 29.50 7.62
C LYS A 180 -13.09 28.61 7.69
N HIS A 181 -13.87 28.50 6.61
CA HIS A 181 -14.91 27.49 6.51
C HIS A 181 -14.26 26.13 6.27
N GLU A 182 -13.64 25.58 7.32
CA GLU A 182 -13.21 24.18 7.34
C GLU A 182 -14.42 23.30 7.02
N THR A 183 -14.42 22.74 5.83
CA THR A 183 -15.43 21.77 5.44
C THR A 183 -15.18 20.49 6.24
N LYS A 184 -16.18 19.60 6.29
CA LYS A 184 -16.00 18.28 6.90
C LYS A 184 -14.88 17.50 6.20
N GLU A 185 -14.67 17.74 4.91
CA GLU A 185 -13.61 17.12 4.12
C GLU A 185 -12.23 17.62 4.56
N ASP A 186 -12.06 18.94 4.78
CA ASP A 186 -10.80 19.51 5.25
C ASP A 186 -10.39 18.92 6.60
N LYS A 187 -11.34 18.72 7.51
CA LYS A 187 -11.09 18.10 8.82
C LYS A 187 -10.63 16.65 8.70
N ILE A 188 -11.27 15.87 7.83
CA ILE A 188 -10.89 14.47 7.60
C ILE A 188 -9.49 14.39 6.99
N PHE A 189 -9.21 15.24 6.00
CA PHE A 189 -7.89 15.31 5.39
C PHE A 189 -6.81 15.82 6.36
N GLN A 190 -7.17 16.73 7.26
CA GLN A 190 -6.26 17.23 8.30
C GLN A 190 -5.91 16.12 9.30
N ILE A 191 -6.89 15.35 9.79
CA ILE A 191 -6.66 14.18 10.65
C ILE A 191 -5.75 13.16 9.94
N PHE A 192 -5.98 12.91 8.65
CA PHE A 192 -5.13 12.04 7.86
C PHE A 192 -3.68 12.57 7.80
N LYS A 193 -3.49 13.85 7.49
CA LYS A 193 -2.16 14.47 7.43
C LYS A 193 -1.43 14.43 8.76
N GLU A 194 -2.11 14.77 9.86
CA GLU A 194 -1.54 14.74 11.20
C GLU A 194 -1.09 13.33 11.55
N ARG A 195 -1.95 12.33 11.36
CA ARG A 195 -1.60 10.94 11.64
C ARG A 195 -0.43 10.43 10.78
N VAL A 196 -0.36 10.86 9.53
CA VAL A 196 0.71 10.48 8.61
C VAL A 196 2.01 11.25 8.87
N ALA A 197 1.95 12.40 9.54
CA ALA A 197 3.13 13.24 9.79
C ALA A 197 4.17 12.56 10.69
N ALA A 198 3.72 11.69 11.61
CA ALA A 198 4.62 10.91 12.46
C ALA A 198 5.55 9.99 11.66
N GLU A 199 5.03 9.37 10.58
CA GLU A 199 5.82 8.52 9.69
C GLU A 199 5.36 8.70 8.23
N PRO A 200 5.91 9.68 7.49
CA PRO A 200 5.48 10.00 6.15
C PRO A 200 5.80 8.94 5.10
N GLU A 201 6.75 8.03 5.36
CA GLU A 201 7.14 6.95 4.44
C GLU A 201 6.33 5.66 4.66
N GLN A 202 5.40 5.64 5.63
CA GLN A 202 4.59 4.46 5.92
C GLN A 202 3.79 4.01 4.69
N ILE A 203 3.93 2.73 4.33
CA ILE A 203 3.21 2.11 3.21
C ILE A 203 2.04 1.24 3.65
N ILE A 204 2.06 0.78 4.91
CA ILE A 204 1.04 -0.10 5.50
C ILE A 204 0.84 0.33 6.95
N ARG A 205 -0.42 0.46 7.36
CA ARG A 205 -0.82 0.63 8.76
C ARG A 205 -1.66 -0.56 9.21
N TYR A 206 -1.17 -1.29 10.20
CA TYR A 206 -1.82 -2.48 10.75
C TYR A 206 -2.53 -2.14 12.06
N CYS A 207 -3.84 -2.39 12.15
CA CYS A 207 -4.63 -2.08 13.35
C CYS A 207 -5.91 -2.94 13.39
N ARG A 208 -5.73 -4.25 13.58
CA ARG A 208 -6.84 -5.22 13.57
C ARG A 208 -7.79 -5.00 14.73
N GLY A 209 -9.04 -4.62 14.43
CA GLY A 209 -10.08 -4.37 15.42
C GLY A 209 -9.80 -3.19 16.37
N GLY A 210 -8.87 -2.30 16.03
CA GLY A 210 -8.56 -1.11 16.82
C GLY A 210 -9.37 0.12 16.39
N GLU A 211 -8.72 1.28 16.31
CA GLU A 211 -9.34 2.58 16.00
C GLU A 211 -10.01 2.66 14.62
N GLY A 212 -9.69 1.73 13.72
CA GLY A 212 -10.22 1.70 12.36
C GLY A 212 -9.32 2.38 11.33
N PRO A 213 -9.80 2.51 10.09
CA PRO A 213 -9.07 3.13 8.98
C PRO A 213 -9.00 4.66 9.12
N ILE A 214 -7.91 5.25 8.62
CA ILE A 214 -7.84 6.70 8.36
C ILE A 214 -8.19 6.98 6.90
N TRP A 215 -9.10 7.93 6.70
CA TRP A 215 -9.67 8.27 5.39
C TRP A 215 -9.07 9.56 4.86
N VAL A 216 -8.90 9.64 3.55
CA VAL A 216 -8.37 10.82 2.85
C VAL A 216 -9.47 11.83 2.57
N SER A 217 -10.70 11.35 2.36
CA SER A 217 -11.89 12.17 2.09
C SER A 217 -13.07 11.70 2.93
N GLY A 218 -14.04 12.61 3.16
CA GLY A 218 -15.34 12.26 3.73
C GLY A 218 -16.28 11.56 2.76
N GLU A 219 -15.92 11.49 1.49
CA GLU A 219 -16.67 10.79 0.45
C GLU A 219 -16.21 9.33 0.33
N ASN A 220 -17.11 8.43 -0.11
CA ASN A 220 -16.78 7.04 -0.41
C ASN A 220 -16.15 6.29 0.79
N ILE A 221 -16.69 6.54 1.98
CA ILE A 221 -16.42 5.78 3.20
C ILE A 221 -17.50 4.68 3.30
N PRO A 222 -17.13 3.40 3.50
CA PRO A 222 -18.09 2.31 3.62
C PRO A 222 -18.91 2.42 4.91
N GLU A 223 -20.20 2.13 4.81
CA GLU A 223 -21.01 1.78 5.99
C GLU A 223 -20.87 0.28 6.30
N GLU A 224 -21.26 -0.15 7.50
CA GLU A 224 -21.22 -1.57 7.89
C GLU A 224 -21.97 -2.50 6.91
N LYS A 225 -23.03 -1.99 6.27
CA LYS A 225 -23.82 -2.75 5.29
C LYS A 225 -23.11 -2.95 3.95
N ASP A 226 -22.12 -2.12 3.65
CA ASP A 226 -21.35 -2.18 2.41
C ASP A 226 -20.20 -3.20 2.51
N ILE A 227 -19.89 -3.64 3.73
CA ILE A 227 -18.89 -4.65 4.03
C ILE A 227 -19.62 -6.01 4.14
N PRO A 228 -19.40 -6.95 3.20
CA PRO A 228 -20.05 -8.25 3.25
C PRO A 228 -19.50 -9.14 4.37
N ASP A 229 -20.33 -10.05 4.88
CA ASP A 229 -19.97 -11.06 5.87
C ASP A 229 -19.00 -12.12 5.29
N CYS A 230 -18.11 -12.73 6.12
CA CYS A 230 -17.30 -13.90 5.70
C CYS A 230 -18.26 -15.00 5.21
N SER A 231 -17.79 -15.84 4.29
CA SER A 231 -18.49 -17.05 3.85
C SER A 231 -18.89 -18.00 4.99
N CYS A 232 -18.22 -17.92 6.15
CA CYS A 232 -18.60 -18.66 7.35
C CYS A 232 -19.79 -18.06 8.14
N GLY A 233 -20.24 -16.84 7.79
CA GLY A 233 -21.31 -16.10 8.46
C GLY A 233 -20.85 -15.05 9.48
N ALA A 234 -19.56 -15.01 9.84
CA ALA A 234 -19.02 -14.00 10.73
C ALA A 234 -18.84 -12.62 10.05
N LYS A 235 -18.84 -11.54 10.83
CA LYS A 235 -18.53 -10.19 10.33
C LYS A 235 -17.08 -10.09 9.88
N ARG A 236 -16.83 -9.23 8.89
CA ARG A 236 -15.48 -8.77 8.57
C ARG A 236 -15.16 -7.50 9.35
N ILE A 237 -13.97 -7.45 9.94
CA ILE A 237 -13.46 -6.31 10.71
C ILE A 237 -12.24 -5.73 10.00
N PHE A 238 -11.98 -4.45 10.24
CA PHE A 238 -10.77 -3.82 9.74
C PHE A 238 -9.52 -4.55 10.27
N GLU A 239 -8.58 -4.84 9.37
CA GLU A 239 -7.28 -5.44 9.72
C GLU A 239 -6.11 -4.49 9.48
N PHE A 240 -5.98 -3.98 8.25
CA PHE A 240 -4.91 -3.07 7.88
C PHE A 240 -5.33 -2.21 6.69
N GLN A 241 -4.58 -1.12 6.48
CA GLN A 241 -4.70 -0.27 5.30
C GLN A 241 -3.36 -0.13 4.57
N ILE A 242 -3.44 0.01 3.25
CA ILE A 242 -2.32 0.30 2.37
C ILE A 242 -2.38 1.78 2.03
N MET A 243 -1.27 2.46 2.27
CA MET A 243 -1.12 3.90 2.18
C MET A 243 -0.78 4.32 0.73
N PRO A 244 -1.11 5.56 0.32
CA PRO A 244 -0.81 6.05 -1.03
C PRO A 244 0.70 6.14 -1.30
N GLN A 245 1.52 6.30 -0.26
CA GLN A 245 2.98 6.31 -0.30
C GLN A 245 3.58 5.13 -1.04
N LEU A 246 2.93 3.95 -0.99
CA LEU A 246 3.40 2.76 -1.69
C LEU A 246 3.58 2.99 -3.19
N LEU A 247 2.76 3.87 -3.80
CA LEU A 247 2.84 4.21 -5.22
C LEU A 247 4.21 4.79 -5.61
N ASN A 248 4.83 5.59 -4.74
CA ASN A 248 6.15 6.18 -4.96
C ASN A 248 7.24 5.11 -5.07
N HIS A 249 7.10 4.02 -4.32
CA HIS A 249 8.06 2.91 -4.34
C HIS A 249 7.85 1.97 -5.53
N LEU A 250 6.62 1.84 -6.03
CA LEU A 250 6.31 0.95 -7.15
C LEU A 250 6.80 1.46 -8.52
N GLN A 251 7.28 2.71 -8.60
CA GLN A 251 7.76 3.36 -9.82
C GLN A 251 6.72 3.29 -10.96
N VAL A 252 5.46 3.54 -10.62
CA VAL A 252 4.32 3.50 -11.56
C VAL A 252 3.98 4.87 -12.15
N ASP A 253 4.85 5.86 -11.92
CA ASP A 253 4.75 7.22 -12.41
C ASP A 253 5.12 7.27 -13.89
N SER A 254 4.17 6.94 -14.75
CA SER A 254 4.29 7.23 -16.18
C SER A 254 3.63 8.57 -16.50
N LEU A 255 4.28 9.38 -17.34
CA LEU A 255 3.75 10.66 -17.83
C LEU A 255 2.45 10.39 -18.62
N GLY A 256 1.30 10.45 -17.95
CA GLY A 256 -0.01 10.13 -18.50
C GLY A 256 -0.94 9.52 -17.46
N GLU A 257 -1.21 8.23 -17.59
CA GLU A 257 -2.11 7.50 -16.69
C GLU A 257 -1.28 6.68 -15.69
N SER A 258 -1.31 7.04 -14.42
CA SER A 258 -0.68 6.29 -13.33
C SER A 258 -1.71 5.45 -12.57
N ILE A 259 -1.22 4.47 -11.82
CA ILE A 259 -2.04 3.79 -10.81
C ILE A 259 -2.16 4.76 -9.64
N ASP A 260 -3.38 4.97 -9.16
CA ASP A 260 -3.64 5.91 -8.08
C ASP A 260 -4.73 5.37 -7.14
N TRP A 261 -4.57 5.67 -5.85
CA TRP A 261 -5.52 5.44 -4.77
C TRP A 261 -5.20 6.38 -3.60
N GLY A 262 -6.22 6.84 -2.89
CA GLY A 262 -6.07 7.58 -1.64
C GLY A 262 -5.74 6.65 -0.48
N THR A 263 -6.52 5.58 -0.29
CA THR A 263 -6.23 4.52 0.69
C THR A 263 -6.91 3.22 0.28
N LEU A 264 -6.27 2.08 0.57
CA LEU A 264 -6.87 0.76 0.41
C LEU A 264 -7.08 0.13 1.78
N VAL A 265 -8.31 -0.18 2.13
CA VAL A 265 -8.68 -0.68 3.45
C VAL A 265 -9.07 -2.14 3.34
N VAL A 266 -8.40 -3.00 4.11
CA VAL A 266 -8.63 -4.45 4.09
C VAL A 266 -9.44 -4.87 5.32
N TYR A 267 -10.50 -5.62 5.04
CA TYR A 267 -11.38 -6.20 6.04
C TYR A 267 -11.33 -7.71 5.97
N THR A 268 -11.11 -8.36 7.12
CA THR A 268 -10.96 -9.81 7.23
C THR A 268 -11.91 -10.39 8.27
N CYS A 269 -12.13 -11.70 8.21
CA CYS A 269 -13.03 -12.38 9.14
C CYS A 269 -12.64 -12.18 10.61
N ALA A 270 -13.60 -11.75 11.43
CA ALA A 270 -13.42 -11.60 12.88
C ALA A 270 -12.99 -12.92 13.54
N ASP A 271 -13.62 -14.03 13.12
CA ASP A 271 -13.39 -15.38 13.65
C ASP A 271 -12.19 -16.09 13.02
N ASN A 272 -11.45 -15.44 12.11
CA ASN A 272 -10.33 -16.05 11.39
C ASN A 272 -10.71 -17.35 10.66
N CYS A 273 -11.91 -17.36 10.02
CA CYS A 273 -12.44 -18.49 9.25
C CYS A 273 -11.41 -19.08 8.24
N GLY A 274 -11.47 -20.37 7.92
CA GLY A 274 -10.64 -20.97 6.86
C GLY A 274 -9.25 -21.44 7.32
N GLU A 275 -9.22 -22.42 8.22
CA GLU A 275 -7.98 -23.13 8.58
C GLU A 275 -7.49 -24.02 7.42
N GLY A 276 -6.21 -23.93 7.05
CA GLY A 276 -5.55 -24.87 6.12
C GLY A 276 -5.04 -24.25 4.82
N ASN A 277 -5.07 -25.02 3.73
CA ASN A 277 -4.54 -24.64 2.41
C ASN A 277 -5.55 -23.88 1.52
N GLU A 278 -6.63 -23.38 2.11
CA GLU A 278 -7.61 -22.56 1.39
C GLU A 278 -7.22 -21.09 1.49
N TYR A 279 -7.40 -20.36 0.39
CA TYR A 279 -7.18 -18.91 0.33
C TYR A 279 -8.54 -18.21 0.36
N PRO A 280 -9.15 -17.98 1.54
CA PRO A 280 -10.41 -17.25 1.64
C PRO A 280 -10.30 -15.86 1.02
N GLU A 281 -11.28 -15.51 0.19
CA GLU A 281 -11.40 -14.17 -0.36
C GLU A 281 -11.90 -13.21 0.73
N GLU A 282 -11.10 -12.19 0.99
CA GLU A 282 -11.39 -11.12 1.93
C GLU A 282 -11.80 -9.84 1.19
N PHE A 283 -12.25 -8.87 1.96
CA PHE A 283 -12.83 -7.66 1.40
C PHE A 283 -11.83 -6.51 1.41
N ILE A 284 -11.85 -5.72 0.34
CA ILE A 284 -11.00 -4.54 0.17
C ILE A 284 -11.87 -3.38 -0.29
N TRP A 285 -11.69 -2.23 0.36
CA TRP A 285 -12.30 -0.99 -0.01
C TRP A 285 -11.25 -0.03 -0.54
N LYS A 286 -11.49 0.57 -1.70
CA LYS A 286 -10.63 1.55 -2.33
C LYS A 286 -11.30 2.92 -2.23
N GLN A 287 -10.61 3.86 -1.60
CA GLN A 287 -10.94 5.28 -1.69
C GLN A 287 -9.92 5.95 -2.60
N ASP A 288 -10.40 6.73 -3.56
CA ASP A 288 -9.57 7.56 -4.43
C ASP A 288 -9.44 8.98 -3.83
N PHE A 289 -8.39 9.72 -4.22
CA PHE A 289 -8.35 11.15 -3.94
C PHE A 289 -9.56 11.82 -4.60
N SER A 290 -10.22 12.74 -3.87
CA SER A 290 -11.29 13.53 -4.46
C SER A 290 -10.72 14.32 -5.65
N ALA A 291 -11.41 14.26 -6.78
CA ALA A 291 -11.07 15.07 -7.96
C ALA A 291 -11.50 16.52 -7.67
N GLY A 292 -10.73 17.21 -6.85
CA GLY A 292 -11.08 18.51 -6.29
C GLY A 292 -9.92 19.47 -6.23
N SER A 293 -9.36 19.84 -7.40
CA SER A 293 -8.88 21.20 -7.76
C SER A 293 -8.54 21.26 -9.24
#